data_AF-A0A6B9Z983-F1
#
_entry.id   AF-A0A6B9Z983-F1
#
_cell.length_a   1.000
_cell.length_b   1.000
_cell.length_c   1.000
_cell.angle_alpha   90.00
_cell.angle_beta   90.00
_cell.angle_gamma   90.00
#
_symmetry.space_group_name_H-M   'P 1'
#
loop_
_entity.id
_entity.type
_entity.pdbx_description
1 polymer ?
#
loop_
_entity_poly.entity_id
_entity_poly.type
_entity_poly.pdbx_seq_one_letter_code
_entity_poly.pdbx_strand_id
1 'polypeptide(L)'
;MPVALDDFIEQKECIYKDDHYCVRNNGAIMRSARDGKRVRKNDSQWTFGKPNDKTGYMEMSSEGVHRIIATAFHGPAPSKDHVADHIDTNKRNNRPENLRWVTRLENILLNPITAKRIALVCGSVEAFLADPSKYRSRFRDPNIKWMQTVSVEQAKACRDNLIAWALSDNHAVAGKPVDEWIFWERRGSFIAPAQPKPTPSATANAIQKEWQHPTEFPFCPQEPQDWPLYAYRQKLVHGKVFSLNEHVTTTVYDFALSDDRNVLWILTKSAKENPVKTWLLLQVTYENEMFVHTSLGTYLDQDGAEKQFAIARGIE
;
A
#
# COMPACT_ATOMS: atom_id res chain seq x y z
N MET A 1 -23.17 -5.60 -10.97
CA MET A 1 -23.33 -6.46 -12.16
C MET A 1 -22.18 -7.46 -12.18
N PRO A 2 -22.35 -8.69 -12.69
CA PRO A 2 -21.23 -9.63 -12.82
C PRO A 2 -20.15 -9.01 -13.72
N VAL A 3 -18.89 -9.08 -13.31
CA VAL A 3 -17.75 -8.61 -14.10
C VAL A 3 -17.66 -9.47 -15.36
N ALA A 4 -17.66 -8.83 -16.54
CA ALA A 4 -17.55 -9.54 -17.80
C ALA A 4 -16.12 -10.04 -18.02
N LEU A 5 -15.97 -11.23 -18.60
CA LEU A 5 -14.64 -11.77 -18.93
C LEU A 5 -13.87 -10.85 -19.90
N ASP A 6 -14.61 -10.17 -20.79
CA ASP A 6 -14.06 -9.31 -21.83
C ASP A 6 -13.92 -7.84 -21.42
N ASP A 7 -14.28 -7.50 -20.18
CA ASP A 7 -14.00 -6.18 -19.58
C ASP A 7 -12.57 -6.16 -19.03
N PHE A 8 -11.58 -6.03 -19.93
CA PHE A 8 -10.15 -5.92 -19.62
C PHE A 8 -9.46 -4.96 -20.59
N ILE A 9 -8.34 -4.38 -20.17
CA ILE A 9 -7.53 -3.48 -21.01
C ILE A 9 -6.12 -4.00 -21.24
N GLU A 10 -5.65 -4.95 -20.42
CA GLU A 10 -4.31 -5.50 -20.50
C GLU A 10 -4.35 -7.02 -20.34
N GLN A 11 -3.53 -7.71 -21.16
CA GLN A 11 -3.33 -9.14 -21.11
C GLN A 11 -1.82 -9.43 -21.11
N LYS A 12 -1.40 -10.38 -20.27
CA LYS A 12 -0.02 -10.88 -20.20
C LYS A 12 0.01 -12.40 -20.31
N GLU A 13 1.18 -12.93 -20.60
CA GLU A 13 1.46 -14.36 -20.54
C GLU A 13 2.43 -14.66 -19.41
N CYS A 14 2.29 -15.84 -18.80
CA CYS A 14 3.26 -16.33 -17.83
C CYS A 14 3.34 -17.86 -17.84
N ILE A 15 4.48 -18.36 -17.36
CA ILE A 15 4.62 -19.75 -16.95
C ILE A 15 4.46 -19.78 -15.43
N TYR A 16 3.54 -20.60 -14.96
CA TYR A 16 3.37 -20.84 -13.54
C TYR A 16 3.42 -22.34 -13.28
N LYS A 17 4.40 -22.76 -12.48
CA LYS A 17 4.85 -24.14 -12.36
C LYS A 17 5.27 -24.66 -13.75
N ASP A 18 4.48 -25.56 -14.35
CA ASP A 18 4.78 -26.18 -15.64
C ASP A 18 3.72 -25.90 -16.72
N ASP A 19 2.80 -24.97 -16.44
CA ASP A 19 1.70 -24.63 -17.32
C ASP A 19 1.83 -23.18 -17.81
N HIS A 20 1.50 -22.98 -19.09
CA HIS A 20 1.44 -21.66 -19.71
C HIS A 20 0.05 -21.06 -19.52
N TYR A 21 0.00 -19.79 -19.15
CA TYR A 21 -1.23 -19.04 -18.89
C TYR A 21 -1.24 -17.72 -19.64
N CYS A 22 -2.40 -17.37 -20.21
CA CYS A 22 -2.77 -15.99 -20.53
C CYS A 22 -3.59 -15.43 -19.36
N VAL A 23 -3.31 -14.18 -18.98
CA VAL A 23 -3.84 -13.53 -17.79
C VAL A 23 -4.31 -12.12 -18.14
N ARG A 24 -5.54 -11.76 -17.75
CA ARG A 24 -6.12 -10.43 -17.96
C ARG A 24 -6.09 -9.61 -16.67
N ASN A 25 -5.99 -8.29 -16.78
CA ASN A 25 -5.96 -7.40 -15.63
C ASN A 25 -7.30 -7.27 -14.88
N ASN A 26 -8.38 -7.85 -15.39
CA ASN A 26 -9.62 -8.03 -14.64
C ASN A 26 -9.63 -9.26 -13.72
N GLY A 27 -8.54 -10.03 -13.71
CA GLY A 27 -8.38 -11.23 -12.90
C GLY A 27 -8.84 -12.53 -13.55
N ALA A 28 -9.16 -12.52 -14.85
CA ALA A 28 -9.41 -13.73 -15.62
C ALA A 28 -8.10 -14.40 -16.06
N ILE A 29 -8.10 -15.73 -16.07
CA ILE A 29 -6.99 -16.55 -16.55
C ILE A 29 -7.48 -17.56 -17.58
N MET A 30 -6.57 -17.96 -18.47
CA MET A 30 -6.75 -19.05 -19.41
C MET A 30 -5.47 -19.87 -19.45
N ARG A 31 -5.57 -21.18 -19.20
CA ARG A 31 -4.43 -22.09 -19.30
C ARG A 31 -4.33 -22.66 -20.70
N SER A 32 -3.16 -22.62 -21.32
CA SER A 32 -2.94 -23.21 -22.64
C SER A 32 -2.97 -24.74 -22.59
N ALA A 33 -3.43 -25.36 -23.68
CA ALA A 33 -3.23 -26.79 -23.88
C ALA A 33 -1.74 -27.10 -24.05
N ARG A 34 -1.30 -28.26 -23.54
CA ARG A 34 0.08 -28.72 -23.69
C ARG A 34 0.25 -29.38 -25.05
N ASP A 35 1.33 -29.05 -25.75
CA ASP A 35 1.61 -29.62 -27.06
C ASP A 35 1.76 -31.15 -27.01
N GLY A 36 1.20 -31.83 -28.01
CA GLY A 36 1.17 -33.30 -28.11
C GLY A 36 0.46 -34.05 -26.97
N LYS A 37 -0.20 -33.35 -26.03
CA LYS A 37 -0.88 -33.97 -24.87
C LYS A 37 -2.39 -33.80 -24.97
N ARG A 38 -3.12 -34.70 -24.29
CA ARG A 38 -4.59 -34.61 -24.19
C ARG A 38 -5.02 -33.29 -23.54
N VAL A 39 -5.91 -32.57 -24.21
CA VAL A 39 -6.53 -31.34 -23.71
C VAL A 39 -7.29 -31.61 -22.41
N ARG A 40 -7.00 -30.84 -21.37
CA ARG A 40 -7.70 -30.94 -20.07
C ARG A 40 -8.98 -30.10 -20.11
N LYS A 41 -9.92 -30.42 -19.21
CA LYS A 41 -11.27 -29.82 -19.18
C LYS A 41 -11.32 -28.29 -19.28
N ASN A 42 -10.38 -27.60 -18.63
CA ASN A 42 -10.36 -26.13 -18.54
C ASN A 42 -9.24 -25.49 -19.37
N ASP A 43 -8.58 -26.26 -20.24
CA ASP A 43 -7.57 -25.69 -21.15
C ASP A 43 -8.27 -24.87 -22.23
N SER A 44 -7.62 -23.78 -22.65
CA SER A 44 -8.09 -22.83 -23.67
C SER A 44 -9.45 -22.18 -23.36
N GLN A 45 -9.80 -22.05 -22.08
CA GLN A 45 -11.03 -21.39 -21.63
C GLN A 45 -10.71 -20.28 -20.63
N TRP A 46 -11.28 -19.09 -20.85
CA TRP A 46 -11.20 -17.97 -19.92
C TRP A 46 -12.09 -18.21 -18.70
N THR A 47 -11.56 -17.94 -17.51
CA THR A 47 -12.28 -18.09 -16.26
C THR A 47 -11.71 -17.19 -15.15
N PHE A 48 -12.54 -16.79 -14.20
CA PHE A 48 -12.08 -16.23 -12.92
C PHE A 48 -11.70 -17.31 -11.89
N GLY A 49 -11.79 -18.59 -12.27
CA GLY A 49 -11.67 -19.74 -11.38
C GLY A 49 -12.96 -20.05 -10.64
N LYS A 50 -12.88 -20.99 -9.70
CA LYS A 50 -13.99 -21.35 -8.81
C LYS A 50 -13.63 -21.03 -7.36
N PRO A 51 -14.56 -20.49 -6.56
CA PRO A 51 -14.29 -20.22 -5.16
C PRO A 51 -14.09 -21.52 -4.39
N ASN A 52 -13.08 -21.54 -3.53
CA ASN A 52 -12.89 -22.60 -2.54
C ASN A 52 -13.66 -22.21 -1.26
N ASP A 53 -14.67 -23.00 -0.90
CA ASP A 53 -15.56 -22.71 0.24
C ASP A 53 -14.87 -22.78 1.60
N LYS A 54 -13.67 -23.36 1.70
CA LYS A 54 -12.89 -23.39 2.94
C LYS A 54 -11.98 -22.18 3.08
N THR A 55 -11.38 -21.74 1.98
CA THR A 55 -10.30 -20.73 2.03
C THR A 55 -10.75 -19.36 1.51
N GLY A 56 -11.81 -19.30 0.70
CA GLY A 56 -12.30 -18.12 0.00
C GLY A 56 -11.56 -17.78 -1.29
N TYR A 57 -10.42 -18.43 -1.57
CA TYR A 57 -9.63 -18.16 -2.77
C TYR A 57 -10.30 -18.70 -4.03
N MET A 58 -10.09 -17.99 -5.14
CA MET A 58 -10.44 -18.51 -6.46
C MET A 58 -9.35 -19.48 -6.94
N GLU A 59 -9.77 -20.65 -7.42
CA GLU A 59 -8.86 -21.72 -7.85
C GLU A 59 -9.20 -22.23 -9.25
N MET A 60 -8.15 -22.62 -9.99
CA MET A 60 -8.26 -23.35 -11.26
C MET A 60 -7.36 -24.59 -11.17
N SER A 61 -7.95 -25.78 -11.19
CA SER A 61 -7.22 -27.06 -11.05
C SER A 61 -6.33 -27.11 -9.81
N SER A 62 -6.86 -26.70 -8.65
CA SER A 62 -6.14 -26.63 -7.37
C SER A 62 -5.05 -25.57 -7.27
N GLU A 63 -4.88 -24.74 -8.31
CA GLU A 63 -3.96 -23.60 -8.26
C GLU A 63 -4.72 -22.30 -7.95
N GLY A 64 -4.20 -21.52 -7.01
CA GLY A 64 -4.77 -20.22 -6.65
C GLY A 64 -4.62 -19.22 -7.79
N VAL A 65 -5.74 -18.71 -8.29
CA VAL A 65 -5.81 -17.75 -9.41
C VAL A 65 -4.98 -16.50 -9.13
N HIS A 66 -5.07 -15.96 -7.90
CA HIS A 66 -4.26 -14.82 -7.44
C HIS A 66 -2.74 -15.02 -7.61
N ARG A 67 -2.21 -16.24 -7.42
CA ARG A 67 -0.78 -16.49 -7.57
C ARG A 67 -0.34 -16.47 -9.04
N ILE A 68 -1.18 -17.00 -9.92
CA ILE A 68 -0.94 -17.00 -11.37
C ILE A 68 -0.93 -15.54 -11.87
N ILE A 69 -1.91 -14.74 -11.42
CA ILE A 69 -2.00 -13.33 -11.82
C ILE A 69 -0.83 -12.51 -11.25
N ALA A 70 -0.50 -12.67 -9.97
CA ALA A 70 0.66 -12.01 -9.38
C ALA A 70 1.95 -12.38 -10.10
N THR A 71 2.11 -13.64 -10.53
CA THR A 71 3.27 -14.08 -11.32
C THR A 71 3.34 -13.35 -12.67
N ALA A 72 2.21 -13.19 -13.36
CA ALA A 72 2.17 -12.53 -14.67
C ALA A 72 2.40 -11.02 -14.61
N PHE A 73 1.82 -10.33 -13.62
CA PHE A 73 1.84 -8.88 -13.54
C PHE A 73 2.97 -8.31 -12.69
N HIS A 74 3.37 -9.02 -11.63
CA HIS A 74 4.37 -8.58 -10.65
C HIS A 74 5.65 -9.42 -10.67
N GLY A 75 5.75 -10.38 -11.58
CA GLY A 75 6.85 -11.34 -11.64
C GLY A 75 6.73 -12.47 -10.62
N PRO A 76 7.65 -13.43 -10.64
CA PRO A 76 7.64 -14.57 -9.72
C PRO A 76 7.80 -14.09 -8.25
N ALA A 77 7.32 -14.91 -7.32
CA ALA A 77 7.50 -14.64 -5.90
C ALA A 77 9.00 -14.45 -5.57
N PRO A 78 9.39 -13.35 -4.89
CA PRO A 78 10.80 -13.07 -4.61
C PRO A 78 11.50 -14.15 -3.76
N SER A 79 10.76 -14.82 -2.88
CA SER A 79 11.25 -15.97 -2.12
C SER A 79 10.12 -16.95 -1.79
N LYS A 80 10.48 -18.13 -1.26
CA LYS A 80 9.54 -19.13 -0.74
C LYS A 80 8.68 -18.64 0.43
N ASP A 81 9.12 -17.59 1.13
CA ASP A 81 8.44 -17.03 2.29
C ASP A 81 7.39 -15.98 1.90
N HIS A 82 7.44 -15.52 0.64
CA HIS A 82 6.46 -14.59 0.08
C HIS A 82 5.15 -15.31 -0.25
N VAL A 83 4.06 -14.65 0.08
CA VAL A 83 2.70 -15.03 -0.28
C VAL A 83 2.09 -13.95 -1.17
N ALA A 84 1.19 -14.35 -2.07
CA ALA A 84 0.39 -13.40 -2.83
C ALA A 84 -0.76 -12.94 -1.92
N ASP A 85 -0.66 -11.69 -1.46
CA ASP A 85 -1.63 -11.04 -0.59
C ASP A 85 -2.66 -10.25 -1.40
N HIS A 86 -3.88 -10.16 -0.86
CA HIS A 86 -4.94 -9.30 -1.35
C HIS A 86 -5.00 -8.05 -0.49
N ILE A 87 -4.65 -6.89 -1.04
CA ILE A 87 -4.56 -5.63 -0.32
C ILE A 87 -5.88 -5.30 0.38
N ASP A 88 -7.00 -5.47 -0.31
CA ASP A 88 -8.35 -5.26 0.22
C ASP A 88 -8.91 -6.42 1.06
N THR A 89 -8.14 -7.50 1.28
CA THR A 89 -8.57 -8.73 1.97
C THR A 89 -9.73 -9.51 1.32
N ASN A 90 -10.22 -9.08 0.15
CA ASN A 90 -11.22 -9.78 -0.66
C ASN A 90 -10.52 -10.78 -1.58
N LYS A 91 -10.49 -12.05 -1.18
CA LYS A 91 -9.82 -13.15 -1.92
C LYS A 91 -10.43 -13.48 -3.29
N ARG A 92 -11.56 -12.84 -3.64
CA ARG A 92 -12.22 -12.95 -4.94
C ARG A 92 -11.97 -11.74 -5.85
N ASN A 93 -11.31 -10.69 -5.35
CA ASN A 93 -10.81 -9.59 -6.15
C ASN A 93 -9.36 -9.87 -6.59
N ASN A 94 -9.18 -10.58 -7.70
CA ASN A 94 -7.85 -10.97 -8.19
C ASN A 94 -7.25 -9.96 -9.19
N ARG A 95 -7.71 -8.71 -9.22
CA ARG A 95 -7.12 -7.70 -10.10
C ARG A 95 -5.65 -7.45 -9.70
N PRO A 96 -4.71 -7.32 -10.64
CA PRO A 96 -3.29 -7.18 -10.33
C PRO A 96 -2.99 -6.05 -9.34
N GLU A 97 -3.66 -4.91 -9.45
CA GLU A 97 -3.51 -3.76 -8.55
C GLU A 97 -3.95 -4.03 -7.10
N ASN A 98 -4.70 -5.11 -6.88
CA ASN A 98 -5.09 -5.59 -5.55
C ASN A 98 -4.15 -6.68 -5.01
N LEU A 99 -3.19 -7.14 -5.81
CA LEU A 99 -2.28 -8.22 -5.46
C LEU A 99 -0.86 -7.69 -5.20
N ARG A 100 -0.17 -8.31 -4.25
CA ARG A 100 1.26 -8.04 -3.98
C ARG A 100 1.95 -9.26 -3.42
N TRP A 101 3.26 -9.37 -3.64
CA TRP A 101 4.10 -10.32 -2.91
C TRP A 101 4.53 -9.71 -1.59
N VAL A 102 4.20 -10.36 -0.48
CA VAL A 102 4.64 -9.97 0.87
C VAL A 102 4.91 -11.21 1.70
N THR A 103 5.79 -11.12 2.68
CA THR A 103 5.88 -12.10 3.74
C THR A 103 4.68 -12.01 4.69
N ARG A 104 4.46 -13.04 5.50
CA ARG A 104 3.36 -13.03 6.49
C ARG A 104 3.52 -11.90 7.52
N LEU A 105 4.76 -11.61 7.91
CA LEU A 105 5.06 -10.54 8.87
C LEU A 105 4.80 -9.16 8.25
N GLU A 106 5.32 -8.92 7.04
CA GLU A 106 5.06 -7.67 6.31
C GLU A 106 3.56 -7.45 6.09
N ASN A 107 2.79 -8.50 5.80
CA ASN A 107 1.34 -8.33 5.67
C ASN A 107 0.68 -7.84 6.96
N ILE A 108 1.10 -8.38 8.11
CA ILE A 108 0.57 -7.97 9.42
C ILE A 108 0.92 -6.51 9.69
N LEU A 109 2.14 -6.08 9.38
CA LEU A 109 2.64 -4.74 9.68
C LEU A 109 2.12 -3.68 8.69
N LEU A 110 2.04 -4.01 7.40
CA LEU A 110 1.77 -3.06 6.33
C LEU A 110 0.30 -3.01 5.91
N ASN A 111 -0.53 -3.99 6.29
CA ASN A 111 -1.96 -3.98 5.96
C ASN A 111 -2.80 -3.54 7.16
N PRO A 112 -3.33 -2.30 7.20
CA PRO A 112 -4.12 -1.82 8.32
C PRO A 112 -5.40 -2.64 8.55
N ILE A 113 -5.99 -3.19 7.48
CA ILE A 113 -7.19 -4.04 7.57
C ILE A 113 -6.84 -5.35 8.30
N THR A 114 -5.73 -5.97 7.94
CA THR A 114 -5.21 -7.18 8.60
C THR A 114 -4.84 -6.89 10.05
N ALA A 115 -4.10 -5.81 10.31
CA ALA A 115 -3.70 -5.38 11.64
C ALA A 115 -4.91 -5.14 12.55
N LYS A 116 -5.94 -4.40 12.07
CA LYS A 116 -7.17 -4.15 12.84
C LYS A 116 -7.90 -5.44 13.18
N ARG A 117 -8.02 -6.37 12.23
CA ARG A 117 -8.63 -7.70 12.48
C ARG A 117 -7.87 -8.49 13.54
N ILE A 118 -6.54 -8.49 13.48
CA ILE A 118 -5.71 -9.15 14.49
C ILE A 118 -5.92 -8.51 15.85
N ALA A 119 -5.85 -7.17 15.95
CA ALA A 119 -6.06 -6.44 17.20
C ALA A 119 -7.44 -6.72 17.81
N LEU A 120 -8.50 -6.79 17.00
CA LEU A 120 -9.85 -7.13 17.49
C LEU A 120 -9.94 -8.54 18.10
N VAL A 121 -9.19 -9.50 17.55
CA VAL A 121 -9.20 -10.90 18.04
C VAL A 121 -8.23 -11.11 19.20
N CYS A 122 -7.08 -10.43 19.17
CA CYS A 122 -5.94 -10.70 20.03
C CYS A 122 -5.73 -9.66 21.14
N GLY A 123 -6.43 -8.53 21.08
CA GLY A 123 -6.26 -7.35 21.94
C GLY A 123 -5.34 -6.30 21.31
N SER A 124 -4.21 -6.74 20.75
CA SER A 124 -3.30 -5.90 19.98
C SER A 124 -2.50 -6.74 18.97
N VAL A 125 -1.78 -6.07 18.06
CA VAL A 125 -0.89 -6.76 17.12
C VAL A 125 0.34 -7.31 17.86
N GLU A 126 0.86 -6.56 18.82
CA GLU A 126 2.01 -6.94 19.66
C GLU A 126 1.71 -8.20 20.48
N ALA A 127 0.50 -8.27 21.06
CA ALA A 127 0.05 -9.46 21.79
C ALA A 127 -0.01 -10.70 20.88
N PHE A 128 -0.41 -10.53 19.62
CA PHE A 128 -0.39 -11.60 18.63
C PHE A 128 1.04 -12.01 18.26
N LEU A 129 1.94 -11.05 18.03
CA LEU A 129 3.34 -11.33 17.66
C LEU A 129 4.12 -12.00 18.79
N ALA A 130 3.82 -11.68 20.05
CA ALA A 130 4.47 -12.27 21.22
C ALA A 130 4.19 -13.78 21.36
N ASP A 131 2.94 -14.21 21.13
CA ASP A 131 2.56 -15.63 21.10
C ASP A 131 1.38 -15.89 20.16
N PRO A 132 1.64 -16.11 18.86
CA PRO A 132 0.58 -16.39 17.88
C PRO A 132 -0.18 -17.69 18.18
N SER A 133 0.45 -18.65 18.87
CA SER A 133 -0.09 -19.99 19.09
C SER A 133 -1.36 -19.96 19.96
N LYS A 134 -1.41 -19.03 20.93
CA LYS A 134 -2.53 -18.78 21.83
C LYS A 134 -3.84 -18.44 21.10
N TYR A 135 -3.75 -17.86 19.91
CA TYR A 135 -4.91 -17.36 19.15
C TYR A 135 -5.34 -18.28 18.02
N ARG A 136 -4.65 -19.40 17.78
CA ARG A 136 -4.89 -20.31 16.65
C ARG A 136 -6.34 -20.81 16.55
N SER A 137 -7.03 -20.96 17.69
CA SER A 137 -8.44 -21.36 17.72
C SER A 137 -9.41 -20.26 17.31
N ARG A 138 -9.02 -18.99 17.45
CA ARG A 138 -9.89 -17.83 17.21
C ARG A 138 -10.00 -17.45 15.73
N PHE A 139 -9.11 -17.96 14.88
CA PHE A 139 -9.09 -17.69 13.44
C PHE A 139 -9.66 -18.84 12.59
N ARG A 140 -10.39 -19.79 13.18
CA ARG A 140 -10.82 -21.04 12.50
C ARG A 140 -11.86 -20.84 11.39
N ASP A 141 -12.75 -19.86 11.53
CA ASP A 141 -13.80 -19.58 10.54
C ASP A 141 -13.52 -18.26 9.82
N PRO A 142 -12.93 -18.29 8.61
CA PRO A 142 -12.81 -17.09 7.82
C PRO A 142 -14.22 -16.68 7.37
N ASN A 143 -14.68 -15.50 7.79
CA ASN A 143 -15.90 -14.90 7.24
C ASN A 143 -15.65 -14.58 5.76
N ILE A 144 -15.96 -15.53 4.87
CA ILE A 144 -15.80 -15.44 3.43
C ILE A 144 -17.11 -15.10 2.70
N LYS A 145 -18.24 -15.05 3.42
CA LYS A 145 -19.58 -14.84 2.83
C LYS A 145 -19.69 -13.52 2.07
N TRP A 146 -19.01 -12.49 2.56
CA TRP A 146 -18.98 -11.17 1.94
C TRP A 146 -18.11 -11.12 0.67
N MET A 147 -17.15 -12.05 0.50
CA MET A 147 -16.20 -11.96 -0.61
C MET A 147 -16.90 -12.23 -1.94
N GLN A 148 -16.64 -11.39 -2.94
CA GLN A 148 -17.19 -11.52 -4.29
C GLN A 148 -16.26 -10.93 -5.34
N THR A 149 -16.43 -11.36 -6.59
CA THR A 149 -15.81 -10.71 -7.75
C THR A 149 -16.46 -9.33 -7.94
N VAL A 150 -15.65 -8.30 -8.17
CA VAL A 150 -16.07 -6.89 -8.14
C VAL A 150 -15.62 -6.13 -9.39
N SER A 151 -16.45 -5.18 -9.85
CA SER A 151 -16.02 -4.20 -10.87
C SER A 151 -14.88 -3.31 -10.34
N VAL A 152 -14.25 -2.52 -11.21
CA VAL A 152 -13.19 -1.59 -10.79
C VAL A 152 -13.71 -0.60 -9.74
N GLU A 153 -14.90 -0.06 -9.96
CA GLU A 153 -15.56 0.92 -9.07
C GLU A 153 -15.92 0.27 -7.73
N GLN A 154 -16.47 -0.94 -7.77
CA GLN A 154 -16.81 -1.71 -6.56
C GLN A 154 -15.56 -2.10 -5.77
N ALA A 155 -14.47 -2.49 -6.44
CA ALA A 155 -13.20 -2.81 -5.81
C ALA A 155 -12.64 -1.59 -5.07
N LYS A 156 -12.66 -0.42 -5.72
CA LYS A 156 -12.23 0.85 -5.12
C LYS A 156 -13.07 1.19 -3.89
N ALA A 157 -14.41 1.20 -4.02
CA ALA A 157 -15.30 1.50 -2.91
C ALA A 157 -15.12 0.54 -1.73
N CYS A 158 -15.01 -0.77 -2.01
CA CYS A 158 -14.74 -1.81 -1.01
C CYS A 158 -13.43 -1.54 -0.25
N ARG A 159 -12.34 -1.26 -0.99
CA ARG A 159 -11.04 -0.95 -0.41
C ARG A 159 -11.10 0.30 0.47
N ASP A 160 -11.68 1.39 -0.03
CA ASP A 160 -11.76 2.67 0.70
C ASP A 160 -12.57 2.51 2.00
N ASN A 161 -13.70 1.79 1.94
CA ASN A 161 -14.54 1.46 3.10
C ASN A 161 -13.79 0.63 4.15
N LEU A 162 -13.02 -0.37 3.72
CA LEU A 162 -12.25 -1.24 4.61
C LEU A 162 -11.09 -0.51 5.27
N ILE A 163 -10.37 0.33 4.53
CA ILE A 163 -9.29 1.17 5.07
C ILE A 163 -9.86 2.16 6.09
N ALA A 164 -10.96 2.83 5.75
CA ALA A 164 -11.60 3.78 6.66
C ALA A 164 -12.03 3.11 7.98
N TRP A 165 -12.57 1.89 7.91
CA TRP A 165 -12.88 1.10 9.11
C TRP A 165 -11.63 0.74 9.90
N ALA A 166 -10.57 0.29 9.22
CA ALA A 166 -9.32 -0.09 9.86
C ALA A 166 -8.69 1.07 10.66
N LEU A 167 -8.77 2.28 10.12
CA LEU A 167 -8.23 3.51 10.72
C LEU A 167 -9.16 4.15 11.78
N SER A 168 -10.41 3.70 11.90
CA SER A 168 -11.36 4.29 12.85
C SER A 168 -11.18 3.74 14.27
N ASP A 169 -11.43 4.57 15.28
CA ASP A 169 -11.45 4.16 16.70
C ASP A 169 -12.66 3.28 17.06
N ASN A 170 -13.61 3.14 16.13
CA ASN A 170 -14.76 2.28 16.32
C ASN A 170 -14.34 0.80 16.31
N HIS A 171 -14.18 0.24 17.51
CA HIS A 171 -14.06 -1.20 17.73
C HIS A 171 -15.36 -1.97 17.44
N ALA A 172 -16.47 -1.24 17.29
CA ALA A 172 -17.76 -1.84 17.01
C ALA A 172 -17.81 -2.36 15.57
N VAL A 173 -17.74 -3.68 15.45
CA VAL A 173 -18.85 -4.36 14.81
C VAL A 173 -19.60 -5.08 15.92
N ALA A 174 -20.45 -4.34 16.64
CA ALA A 174 -21.29 -4.89 17.69
C ALA A 174 -22.25 -5.91 17.07
N GLY A 175 -21.89 -7.19 17.13
CA GLY A 175 -22.78 -8.32 16.88
C GLY A 175 -23.37 -8.46 15.48
N LYS A 176 -22.96 -7.65 14.49
CA LYS A 176 -23.39 -7.79 13.09
C LYS A 176 -22.22 -8.27 12.22
N PRO A 177 -22.45 -9.18 11.26
CA PRO A 177 -21.38 -9.58 10.38
C PRO A 177 -20.97 -8.40 9.46
N VAL A 178 -19.72 -8.43 9.01
CA VAL A 178 -19.04 -7.37 8.24
C VAL A 178 -19.59 -7.23 6.79
N ASP A 179 -20.65 -7.96 6.47
CA ASP A 179 -21.03 -8.47 5.16
C ASP A 179 -21.91 -7.57 4.29
N GLU A 180 -22.66 -6.62 4.86
CA GLU A 180 -23.61 -5.81 4.06
C GLU A 180 -23.12 -4.39 3.70
N TRP A 181 -22.30 -3.73 4.54
CA TRP A 181 -21.97 -2.31 4.35
C TRP A 181 -20.73 -2.04 3.49
N ILE A 182 -19.87 -3.05 3.26
CA ILE A 182 -18.60 -2.88 2.52
C ILE A 182 -18.82 -2.49 1.04
N PHE A 183 -19.91 -2.96 0.44
CA PHE A 183 -20.20 -2.78 -0.99
C PHE A 183 -21.14 -1.62 -1.30
N TRP A 184 -21.69 -0.95 -0.28
CA TRP A 184 -22.57 0.18 -0.49
C TRP A 184 -21.75 1.46 -0.70
N GLU A 185 -22.04 2.19 -1.78
CA GLU A 185 -21.67 3.60 -1.86
C GLU A 185 -22.33 4.30 -0.67
N ARG A 186 -21.52 4.77 0.31
CA ARG A 186 -22.06 5.59 1.38
C ARG A 186 -22.63 6.86 0.75
N ARG A 187 -23.96 6.95 0.64
CA ARG A 187 -24.68 8.21 0.47
C ARG A 187 -24.52 9.02 1.74
N GLY A 188 -23.39 9.69 1.83
CA GLY A 188 -22.94 10.40 3.02
C GLY A 188 -21.44 10.50 2.95
N SER A 189 -20.97 11.65 2.50
CA SER A 189 -19.56 12.04 2.43
C SER A 189 -18.92 11.93 3.81
N PHE A 190 -18.48 10.73 4.18
CA PHE A 190 -17.39 10.57 5.12
C PHE A 190 -16.12 10.62 4.30
N ILE A 191 -15.50 11.79 4.38
CA ILE A 191 -14.11 12.02 3.99
C ILE A 191 -13.33 10.96 4.75
N ALA A 192 -12.82 9.93 4.05
CA ALA A 192 -11.73 9.11 4.58
C ALA A 192 -10.71 10.11 5.19
N PRO A 193 -10.11 9.88 6.37
CA PRO A 193 -8.98 10.71 6.78
C PRO A 193 -8.06 10.70 5.58
N ALA A 194 -7.92 11.87 4.95
CA ALA A 194 -7.40 11.94 3.62
C ALA A 194 -6.05 11.24 3.68
N GLN A 195 -5.84 10.20 2.87
CA GLN A 195 -4.48 9.96 2.41
C GLN A 195 -4.05 11.34 1.94
N PRO A 196 -3.06 11.98 2.59
CA PRO A 196 -2.79 13.40 2.42
C PRO A 196 -2.76 13.64 0.92
N LYS A 197 -3.80 14.31 0.41
CA LYS A 197 -3.95 14.41 -1.03
C LYS A 197 -2.67 15.09 -1.50
N PRO A 198 -1.90 14.46 -2.39
CA PRO A 198 -0.71 15.10 -2.91
C PRO A 198 -1.17 16.43 -3.51
N THR A 199 -0.81 17.52 -2.86
CA THR A 199 -1.17 18.86 -3.33
C THR A 199 0.02 19.39 -4.12
N PRO A 200 -0.22 20.16 -5.20
CA PRO A 200 0.86 20.83 -5.88
C PRO A 200 1.67 21.68 -4.89
N SER A 201 2.99 21.57 -4.94
CA SER A 201 3.90 22.50 -4.26
C SER A 201 3.96 23.82 -5.03
N ALA A 202 4.49 24.88 -4.41
CA ALA A 202 4.88 26.09 -5.14
C ALA A 202 6.07 25.85 -6.10
N THR A 203 6.74 24.70 -5.98
CA THR A 203 7.82 24.25 -6.85
C THR A 203 7.31 23.28 -7.94
N ALA A 204 7.60 23.57 -9.20
CA ALA A 204 7.01 22.91 -10.38
C ALA A 204 7.14 21.37 -10.39
N ASN A 205 8.28 20.82 -9.97
CA ASN A 205 8.54 19.37 -9.94
C ASN A 205 8.35 18.72 -8.56
N ALA A 206 7.62 19.39 -7.67
CA ALA A 206 7.38 18.92 -6.33
C ALA A 206 5.88 18.79 -6.03
N ILE A 207 5.58 17.80 -5.21
CA ILE A 207 4.25 17.55 -4.66
C ILE A 207 4.44 17.45 -3.15
N GLN A 208 3.45 17.90 -2.39
CA GLN A 208 3.53 17.92 -0.94
C GLN A 208 2.37 17.13 -0.29
N LYS A 209 2.69 16.37 0.76
CA LYS A 209 1.77 15.56 1.58
C LYS A 209 1.89 15.95 3.07
N GLU A 210 0.78 16.11 3.76
CA GLU A 210 0.71 16.56 5.18
C GLU A 210 1.23 17.99 5.39
N TRP A 211 1.01 18.88 4.41
CA TRP A 211 1.31 20.31 4.50
C TRP A 211 0.03 21.14 4.45
N GLN A 212 -0.04 22.21 5.24
CA GLN A 212 -1.21 23.09 5.29
C GLN A 212 -1.24 24.11 4.15
N HIS A 213 -0.07 24.54 3.66
CA HIS A 213 0.08 25.58 2.65
C HIS A 213 1.03 25.13 1.54
N PRO A 214 0.79 25.49 0.27
CA PRO A 214 1.76 25.33 -0.81
C PRO A 214 3.11 25.90 -0.38
N THR A 215 4.13 25.06 -0.42
CA THR A 215 5.46 25.36 0.10
C THR A 215 6.47 25.21 -1.01
N GLU A 216 7.39 26.16 -1.12
CA GLU A 216 8.50 26.12 -2.06
C GLU A 216 9.66 25.30 -1.46
N PHE A 217 10.29 24.48 -2.30
CA PHE A 217 11.46 23.67 -1.96
C PHE A 217 12.65 24.08 -2.84
N PRO A 218 13.46 25.07 -2.43
CA PRO A 218 14.52 25.65 -3.27
C PRO A 218 15.58 24.66 -3.75
N PHE A 219 15.79 23.58 -3.00
CA PHE A 219 16.76 22.54 -3.34
C PHE A 219 16.20 21.44 -4.27
N CYS A 220 14.90 21.47 -4.56
CA CYS A 220 14.25 20.45 -5.39
C CYS A 220 14.80 20.47 -6.82
N PRO A 221 15.35 19.35 -7.32
CA PRO A 221 15.81 19.27 -8.70
C PRO A 221 14.69 19.55 -9.71
N GLN A 222 15.01 20.33 -10.76
CA GLN A 222 14.07 20.69 -11.84
C GLN A 222 14.32 19.90 -13.13
N GLU A 223 15.45 19.22 -13.24
CA GLU A 223 15.81 18.44 -14.43
C GLU A 223 15.72 16.94 -14.11
N PRO A 224 15.30 16.10 -15.07
CA PRO A 224 15.32 14.64 -14.93
C PRO A 224 16.73 14.14 -14.65
N GLN A 225 16.89 13.22 -13.71
CA GLN A 225 18.17 12.61 -13.38
C GLN A 225 18.02 11.11 -13.13
N ASP A 226 19.05 10.33 -13.46
CA ASP A 226 19.06 8.86 -13.28
C ASP A 226 18.93 8.44 -11.81
N TRP A 227 19.40 9.28 -10.88
CA TRP A 227 19.33 9.05 -9.43
C TRP A 227 18.74 10.26 -8.71
N PRO A 228 17.41 10.47 -8.79
CA PRO A 228 16.78 11.75 -8.45
C PRO A 228 16.94 12.12 -6.98
N LEU A 229 16.78 11.17 -6.04
CA LEU A 229 16.94 11.44 -4.61
C LEU A 229 18.40 11.61 -4.19
N TYR A 230 19.33 10.91 -4.84
CA TYR A 230 20.77 11.12 -4.62
C TYR A 230 21.20 12.50 -5.12
N ALA A 231 20.72 12.92 -6.29
CA ALA A 231 20.96 14.26 -6.82
C ALA A 231 20.37 15.35 -5.91
N TYR A 232 19.17 15.14 -5.38
CA TYR A 232 18.58 16.02 -4.38
C TYR A 232 19.49 16.10 -3.14
N ARG A 233 19.91 14.95 -2.60
CA ARG A 233 20.83 14.87 -1.45
C ARG A 233 22.13 15.65 -1.67
N GLN A 234 22.66 15.70 -2.89
CA GLN A 234 23.89 16.45 -3.20
C GLN A 234 23.69 17.98 -3.20
N LYS A 235 22.47 18.46 -3.44
CA LYS A 235 22.15 19.90 -3.46
C LYS A 235 21.89 20.47 -2.07
N LEU A 236 21.52 19.63 -1.10
CA LEU A 236 21.21 20.08 0.26
C LEU A 236 22.45 20.61 0.99
N VAL A 237 22.29 21.77 1.64
CA VAL A 237 23.36 22.43 2.40
C VAL A 237 22.84 22.79 3.78
N HIS A 238 23.56 22.35 4.83
CA HIS A 238 23.23 22.69 6.22
C HIS A 238 23.11 24.21 6.43
N GLY A 239 22.11 24.63 7.20
CA GLY A 239 21.83 26.02 7.53
C GLY A 239 21.19 26.85 6.42
N LYS A 240 21.01 26.30 5.20
CA LYS A 240 20.32 26.99 4.10
C LYS A 240 18.82 26.71 4.12
N VAL A 241 18.04 27.61 3.52
CA VAL A 241 16.58 27.51 3.47
C VAL A 241 16.17 26.26 2.71
N PHE A 242 15.44 25.38 3.38
CA PHE A 242 14.92 24.14 2.80
C PHE A 242 13.49 24.30 2.29
N SER A 243 12.64 24.94 3.09
CA SER A 243 11.23 25.13 2.76
C SER A 243 10.79 26.54 3.11
N LEU A 244 9.99 27.14 2.23
CA LEU A 244 9.46 28.49 2.39
C LEU A 244 7.99 28.56 1.99
N ASN A 245 7.16 29.13 2.85
CA ASN A 245 5.83 29.61 2.51
C ASN A 245 5.55 30.93 3.25
N GLU A 246 4.37 31.51 3.05
CA GLU A 246 3.97 32.81 3.63
C GLU A 246 4.00 32.83 5.18
N HIS A 247 4.01 31.66 5.83
CA HIS A 247 3.93 31.53 7.30
C HIS A 247 5.19 30.97 7.94
N VAL A 248 5.95 30.14 7.24
CA VAL A 248 7.05 29.34 7.80
C VAL A 248 8.21 29.29 6.83
N THR A 249 9.39 29.60 7.35
CA THR A 249 10.69 29.36 6.69
C THR A 249 11.46 28.39 7.54
N THR A 250 11.98 27.31 6.94
CA THR A 250 12.85 26.35 7.63
C THR A 250 14.22 26.26 6.95
N THR A 251 15.22 25.89 7.73
CA THR A 251 16.59 25.67 7.27
C THR A 251 17.02 24.22 7.50
N VAL A 252 17.83 23.67 6.60
CA VAL A 252 18.36 22.31 6.70
C VAL A 252 19.18 22.19 7.98
N TYR A 253 18.83 21.24 8.84
CA TYR A 253 19.61 20.91 10.02
C TYR A 253 20.41 19.63 9.82
N ASP A 254 19.75 18.54 9.42
CA ASP A 254 20.40 17.26 9.12
C ASP A 254 19.62 16.50 8.04
N PHE A 255 20.24 15.52 7.38
CA PHE A 255 19.61 14.79 6.29
C PHE A 255 20.36 13.51 5.91
N ALA A 256 19.60 12.47 5.57
CA ALA A 256 20.12 11.13 5.29
C ALA A 256 19.35 10.47 4.14
N LEU A 257 20.06 9.71 3.31
CA LEU A 257 19.49 8.89 2.26
C LEU A 257 19.41 7.44 2.74
N SER A 258 18.32 6.74 2.45
CA SER A 258 18.18 5.31 2.73
C SER A 258 19.19 4.47 1.94
N ASP A 259 19.53 3.29 2.46
CA ASP A 259 20.47 2.36 1.81
C ASP A 259 19.98 1.93 0.42
N ASP A 260 18.67 1.73 0.28
CA ASP A 260 18.00 1.41 -0.99
C ASP A 260 17.79 2.62 -1.91
N ARG A 261 18.18 3.83 -1.45
CA ARG A 261 18.09 5.12 -2.15
C ARG A 261 16.68 5.55 -2.55
N ASN A 262 15.64 4.95 -1.96
CA ASN A 262 14.25 5.25 -2.26
C ASN A 262 13.65 6.35 -1.36
N VAL A 263 14.32 6.69 -0.26
CA VAL A 263 13.83 7.68 0.72
C VAL A 263 14.95 8.62 1.13
N LEU A 264 14.68 9.93 1.09
CA LEU A 264 15.55 10.97 1.62
C LEU A 264 14.87 11.62 2.83
N TRP A 265 15.42 11.44 4.02
CA TRP A 265 14.97 12.12 5.23
C TRP A 265 15.71 13.43 5.42
N ILE A 266 14.98 14.47 5.83
CA ILE A 266 15.52 15.79 6.07
C ILE A 266 14.93 16.29 7.38
N LEU A 267 15.79 16.69 8.30
CA LEU A 267 15.45 17.36 9.53
C LEU A 267 15.73 18.86 9.34
N THR A 268 14.73 19.69 9.58
CA THR A 268 14.84 21.15 9.43
C THR A 268 14.47 21.86 10.72
N LYS A 269 15.00 23.07 10.87
CA LYS A 269 14.68 23.97 11.98
C LYS A 269 14.05 25.26 11.47
N SER A 270 13.11 25.80 12.22
CA SER A 270 12.47 27.09 11.94
C SER A 270 13.51 28.20 11.91
N ALA A 271 13.39 29.11 10.94
CA ALA A 271 14.23 30.30 10.82
C ALA A 271 13.70 31.51 11.61
N LYS A 272 12.52 31.39 12.26
CA LYS A 272 11.94 32.45 13.09
C LYS A 272 12.59 32.53 14.47
N GLU A 273 12.69 33.72 15.04
CA GLU A 273 13.01 33.92 16.46
C GLU A 273 11.79 33.53 17.33
N ASN A 274 12.00 32.71 18.36
CA ASN A 274 10.98 32.19 19.30
C ASN A 274 9.75 31.49 18.64
N PRO A 275 9.93 30.42 17.85
CA PRO A 275 8.82 29.69 17.27
C PRO A 275 8.15 28.76 18.29
N VAL A 276 6.82 28.62 18.22
CA VAL A 276 6.04 27.65 19.04
C VAL A 276 6.36 26.19 18.65
N LYS A 277 6.84 25.96 17.42
CA LYS A 277 7.30 24.65 16.92
C LYS A 277 8.63 24.86 16.18
N THR A 278 9.70 24.28 16.71
CA THR A 278 11.06 24.65 16.33
C THR A 278 11.62 23.73 15.23
N TRP A 279 11.17 22.48 15.19
CA TRP A 279 11.75 21.43 14.35
C TRP A 279 10.70 20.78 13.45
N LEU A 280 11.10 20.40 12.24
CA LEU A 280 10.26 19.71 11.26
C LEU A 280 11.04 18.54 10.67
N LEU A 281 10.46 17.34 10.74
CA LEU A 281 10.98 16.15 10.09
C LEU A 281 10.16 15.86 8.84
N LEU A 282 10.84 15.59 7.74
CA LEU A 282 10.20 15.25 6.47
C LEU A 282 10.94 14.13 5.75
N GLN A 283 10.20 13.44 4.88
CA GLN A 283 10.74 12.49 3.93
C GLN A 283 10.43 12.92 2.51
N VAL A 284 11.32 12.59 1.59
CA VAL A 284 11.17 12.81 0.16
C VAL A 284 11.27 11.47 -0.57
N THR A 285 10.23 11.15 -1.33
CA THR A 285 10.22 10.03 -2.29
C THR A 285 10.16 10.56 -3.72
N TYR A 286 10.43 9.70 -4.70
CA TYR A 286 10.31 10.05 -6.12
C TYR A 286 9.31 9.10 -6.79
N GLU A 287 8.16 9.63 -7.20
CA GLU A 287 7.01 8.87 -7.70
C GLU A 287 6.44 9.58 -8.94
N ASN A 288 6.18 8.85 -10.02
CA ASN A 288 5.60 9.40 -11.27
C ASN A 288 6.33 10.65 -11.77
N GLU A 289 7.66 10.59 -11.81
CA GLU A 289 8.55 11.69 -12.25
C GLU A 289 8.57 12.94 -11.35
N MET A 290 7.94 12.89 -10.17
CA MET A 290 7.80 14.01 -9.25
C MET A 290 8.44 13.74 -7.90
N PHE A 291 9.00 14.77 -7.25
CA PHE A 291 9.45 14.69 -5.87
C PHE A 291 8.28 14.86 -4.92
N VAL A 292 8.10 13.92 -3.99
CA VAL A 292 6.98 13.93 -3.04
C VAL A 292 7.50 14.22 -1.64
N HIS A 293 7.27 15.44 -1.16
CA HIS A 293 7.64 15.91 0.17
C HIS A 293 6.56 15.60 1.18
N THR A 294 6.79 14.62 2.05
CA THR A 294 5.85 14.24 3.11
C THR A 294 6.34 14.76 4.45
N SER A 295 5.53 15.59 5.11
CA SER A 295 5.78 16.01 6.49
C SER A 295 5.52 14.83 7.44
N LEU A 296 6.51 14.45 8.25
CA LEU A 296 6.39 13.36 9.22
C LEU A 296 6.04 13.86 10.62
N GLY A 297 6.26 15.15 10.91
CA GLY A 297 5.90 15.72 12.20
C GLY A 297 6.69 16.99 12.54
N THR A 298 6.20 17.72 13.52
CA THR A 298 6.86 18.90 14.09
C THR A 298 7.18 18.68 15.55
N TYR A 299 8.33 19.14 16.01
CA TYR A 299 8.83 18.92 17.37
C TYR A 299 9.22 20.24 18.04
N LEU A 300 9.10 20.26 19.38
CA LEU A 300 9.37 21.45 20.19
C LEU A 300 10.87 21.63 20.43
N ASP A 301 11.55 20.54 20.78
CA ASP A 301 12.96 20.48 21.12
C ASP A 301 13.77 19.65 20.11
N GLN A 302 15.09 19.85 20.15
CA GLN A 302 16.05 19.22 19.24
C GLN A 302 16.16 17.72 19.50
N ASP A 303 16.27 17.33 20.77
CA ASP A 303 16.48 15.94 21.17
C ASP A 303 15.34 15.03 20.71
N GLY A 304 14.10 15.50 20.85
CA GLY A 304 12.91 14.82 20.35
C GLY A 304 12.90 14.69 18.83
N ALA A 305 13.35 15.71 18.11
CA ALA A 305 13.43 15.69 16.65
C ALA A 305 14.53 14.75 16.14
N GLU A 306 15.72 14.78 16.74
CA GLU A 306 16.84 13.90 16.44
C GLU A 306 16.51 12.44 16.74
N LYS A 307 15.81 12.18 17.86
CA LYS A 307 15.31 10.84 18.18
C LYS A 307 14.38 10.30 17.10
N GLN A 308 13.42 11.10 16.64
CA GLN A 308 12.50 10.66 15.57
C GLN A 308 13.21 10.53 14.22
N PHE A 309 14.22 11.36 13.96
CA PHE A 309 15.09 11.23 12.79
C PHE A 309 15.94 9.96 12.83
N ALA A 310 16.42 9.52 14.00
CA ALA A 310 17.10 8.23 14.17
C ALA A 310 16.14 7.04 13.94
N ILE A 311 14.96 7.08 14.56
CA ILE A 311 13.91 6.06 14.38
C ILE A 311 13.50 5.92 12.91
N ALA A 312 13.30 7.04 12.22
CA ALA A 312 12.94 7.05 10.80
C ALA A 312 14.00 6.37 9.92
N ARG A 313 15.27 6.38 10.33
CA ARG A 313 16.40 5.74 9.66
C ARG A 313 16.65 4.29 10.11
N GLY A 314 15.85 3.76 11.04
CA GLY A 314 16.05 2.43 11.61
C GLY A 314 17.25 2.32 12.55
N ILE A 315 17.66 3.44 13.17
CA ILE A 315 18.75 3.48 14.16
C ILE A 315 18.08 3.62 15.54
N GLU A 316 18.19 2.59 16.38
CA GLU A 316 17.78 2.61 17.80
C GLU A 316 18.86 3.22 18.70
#